data_AF-A0A920JJ87-F1
#
_entry.id   AF-A0A920JJ87-F1
#
_cell.length_a   1.000
_cell.length_b   1.000
_cell.length_c   1.000
_cell.angle_alpha   90.00
_cell.angle_beta   90.00
_cell.angle_gamma   90.00
#
_symmetry.space_group_name_H-M   'P 1'
#
loop_
_entity.id
_entity.type
_entity.pdbx_description
1 polymer ?
#
loop_
_entity_poly.entity_id
_entity_poly.type
_entity_poly.pdbx_seq_one_letter_code
_entity_poly.pdbx_strand_id
1 'polypeptide(L)' 'MGPFGWFRHPDITSNAENPDDQSGNYGNIDSIQALEWVQRNIEFFGGDSSNITIFGESAGGYNVAALLSQSKQWTFS' A
#
# COMPACT_ATOMS: atom_id res chain seq x y z
N MET A 1 4.74 13.31 1.69
CA MET A 1 4.16 13.18 0.33
C MET A 1 3.17 14.32 0.09
N GLY A 2 2.93 14.68 -1.17
CA GLY A 2 2.03 15.76 -1.57
C GLY A 2 0.85 15.24 -2.40
N PRO A 3 0.29 16.04 -3.33
CA PRO A 3 -0.93 15.69 -4.05
C PRO A 3 -0.84 14.33 -4.78
N PHE A 4 0.34 13.93 -5.27
CA PHE A 4 0.44 12.73 -6.10
C PHE A 4 -0.01 11.41 -5.47
N GLY A 5 -0.01 11.25 -4.14
CA GLY A 5 -0.55 10.03 -3.53
C GLY A 5 -1.88 10.21 -2.79
N TRP A 6 -2.41 11.43 -2.73
CA TRP A 6 -3.57 11.80 -1.90
C TRP A 6 -4.58 12.68 -2.65
N PHE A 7 -4.36 12.93 -3.95
CA PHE A 7 -5.26 13.73 -4.76
C PHE A 7 -6.54 12.96 -5.04
N ARG A 8 -7.66 13.55 -4.64
CA ARG A 8 -8.99 12.99 -4.85
C ARG A 8 -9.90 14.06 -5.41
N HIS A 9 -10.47 13.81 -6.59
CA HIS A 9 -11.45 14.68 -7.21
C HIS A 9 -12.62 13.84 -7.76
N PRO A 10 -13.89 14.23 -7.51
CA PRO A 10 -15.06 13.46 -7.94
C PRO A 10 -15.03 13.10 -9.43
N ASP A 11 -14.61 14.02 -10.30
CA ASP A 11 -14.56 13.78 -11.75
C ASP A 11 -13.53 12.72 -12.17
N ILE A 12 -12.52 12.47 -11.34
CA ILE A 12 -11.51 11.43 -11.57
C ILE A 12 -11.98 10.12 -10.95
N THR A 13 -12.45 10.17 -9.71
CA THR A 13 -12.84 8.96 -8.97
C THR A 13 -14.17 8.38 -9.43
N SER A 14 -15.10 9.17 -9.96
CA SER A 14 -16.39 8.66 -10.45
C SER A 14 -16.26 7.88 -11.77
N ASN A 15 -15.21 8.15 -12.54
CA ASN A 15 -14.93 7.53 -13.83
C ASN A 15 -13.81 6.47 -13.77
N ALA A 16 -13.27 6.20 -12.58
CA ALA A 16 -12.18 5.26 -12.41
C ALA A 16 -12.68 3.80 -12.59
N GLU A 17 -11.96 3.04 -13.41
CA GLU A 17 -12.34 1.69 -13.84
C GLU A 17 -12.21 0.65 -12.72
N ASN A 18 -11.35 0.89 -11.72
CA ASN A 18 -11.15 -0.03 -10.60
C ASN A 18 -11.37 0.64 -9.22
N PRO A 19 -11.75 -0.14 -8.18
CA PRO A 19 -12.02 0.40 -6.84
C PRO A 19 -10.83 1.06 -6.15
N ASP A 20 -9.60 0.63 -6.46
CA ASP A 20 -8.38 1.17 -5.87
C ASP A 20 -8.17 2.63 -6.33
N ASP A 21 -8.36 2.90 -7.61
CA ASP A 21 -8.28 4.25 -8.21
C ASP A 21 -9.44 5.15 -7.75
N GLN A 22 -10.63 4.58 -7.52
CA GLN A 22 -11.78 5.31 -6.96
C GLN A 22 -11.51 5.84 -5.54
N SER A 23 -10.62 5.20 -4.79
CA SER A 23 -10.31 5.57 -3.41
C SER A 23 -9.54 6.89 -3.30
N GLY A 24 -8.72 7.22 -4.31
CA GLY A 24 -7.75 8.32 -4.25
C GLY A 24 -6.59 8.11 -3.26
N ASN A 25 -6.44 6.88 -2.73
CA ASN A 25 -5.49 6.52 -1.68
C ASN A 25 -4.18 5.95 -2.24
N TYR A 26 -3.70 6.56 -3.33
CA TYR A 26 -2.58 6.05 -4.12
C TYR A 26 -1.30 5.84 -3.30
N GLY A 27 -1.04 6.69 -2.29
CA GLY A 27 0.13 6.52 -1.44
C GLY A 27 0.14 5.23 -0.62
N ASN A 28 -1.04 4.77 -0.18
CA ASN A 28 -1.15 3.47 0.49
C ASN A 28 -1.10 2.33 -0.54
N ILE A 29 -1.74 2.49 -1.70
CA ILE A 29 -1.70 1.51 -2.80
C ILE A 29 -0.26 1.28 -3.27
N ASP A 30 0.54 2.33 -3.42
CA ASP A 30 1.96 2.21 -3.78
C ASP A 30 2.75 1.46 -2.71
N SER A 31 2.49 1.74 -1.44
CA SER A 31 3.14 1.06 -0.31
C SER A 31 2.81 -0.44 -0.30
N ILE A 32 1.58 -0.79 -0.67
CA ILE A 32 1.13 -2.17 -0.84
C ILE A 32 1.89 -2.85 -1.98
N GLN A 33 1.92 -2.23 -3.16
CA GLN A 33 2.61 -2.81 -4.32
C GLN A 33 4.10 -3.02 -4.02
N ALA A 34 4.71 -2.11 -3.27
CA ALA A 34 6.08 -2.26 -2.79
C ALA A 34 6.23 -3.44 -1.83
N LEU A 35 5.31 -3.64 -0.88
CA LEU A 35 5.34 -4.78 0.04
C LEU A 35 5.15 -6.12 -0.68
N GLU A 36 4.25 -6.18 -1.66
CA GLU A 36 4.09 -7.37 -2.49
C GLU A 36 5.36 -7.67 -3.31
N TRP A 37 6.01 -6.62 -3.83
CA TRP A 37 7.29 -6.79 -4.51
C TRP A 37 8.36 -7.30 -3.55
N VAL A 38 8.47 -6.72 -2.35
CA VAL A 38 9.44 -7.19 -1.34
C VAL A 38 9.18 -8.65 -1.05
N GLN A 39 7.95 -9.04 -0.74
CA GLN A 39 7.65 -10.41 -0.40
C GLN A 39 8.01 -11.40 -1.52
N ARG A 40 7.66 -11.10 -2.78
CA ARG A 40 7.99 -11.96 -3.93
C ARG A 40 9.49 -12.09 -4.18
N ASN A 41 10.31 -11.17 -3.68
CA ASN A 41 11.71 -11.08 -4.05
C ASN A 41 12.69 -11.21 -2.88
N ILE A 42 12.26 -11.10 -1.62
CA ILE A 42 13.17 -10.97 -0.47
C ILE A 42 14.04 -12.20 -0.25
N GLU A 43 13.59 -13.38 -0.69
CA GLU A 43 14.37 -14.63 -0.65
C GLU A 43 15.63 -14.56 -1.53
N PHE A 44 15.59 -13.85 -2.66
CA PHE A 44 16.78 -13.61 -3.49
C PHE A 44 17.83 -12.73 -2.79
N PHE A 45 17.43 -12.02 -1.74
CA PHE A 45 18.30 -11.20 -0.90
C PHE A 45 18.62 -11.88 0.45
N GLY A 46 18.22 -13.14 0.64
CA GLY A 46 18.47 -13.91 1.85
C GLY A 46 17.54 -13.60 3.03
N GLY A 47 16.42 -12.92 2.80
CA GLY A 47 15.39 -12.73 3.82
C GLY A 47 14.28 -13.79 3.76
N ASP A 48 13.35 -13.69 4.70
CA ASP A 48 12.22 -14.60 4.86
C ASP A 48 10.93 -13.91 4.44
N SER A 49 10.32 -14.40 3.36
CA SER A 49 9.06 -13.87 2.79
C SER A 49 7.87 -14.07 3.73
N SER A 50 7.95 -15.02 4.68
CA SER A 50 6.93 -15.28 5.70
C SER A 50 7.08 -14.41 6.95
N ASN A 51 8.18 -13.65 7.06
CA ASN A 51 8.50 -12.86 8.24
C ASN A 51 8.98 -11.45 7.88
N ILE A 52 8.03 -10.62 7.44
CA ILE A 52 8.28 -9.22 7.07
C ILE A 52 7.75 -8.30 8.17
N THR A 53 8.62 -7.43 8.68
CA THR A 53 8.23 -6.37 9.63
C THR A 53 8.20 -5.02 8.94
N ILE A 54 7.06 -4.33 9.04
CA ILE A 54 6.92 -2.94 8.59
C ILE A 54 7.07 -1.99 9.78
N PHE A 55 7.70 -0.83 9.55
CA PHE A 55 7.93 0.19 10.57
C PHE A 55 7.84 1.59 9.95
N GLY A 56 7.39 2.56 10.75
CA GLY A 56 7.34 3.96 10.35
C GLY A 56 7.22 4.89 11.56
N GLU A 57 7.68 6.13 11.39
CA GLU A 57 7.65 7.21 12.39
C GLU A 57 6.85 8.40 11.85
N SER A 58 6.21 9.17 12.73
CA SER A 58 5.35 10.31 12.37
C SER A 58 4.27 9.90 11.35
N ALA A 59 4.21 10.55 10.19
CA ALA A 59 3.36 10.17 9.06
C ALA A 59 3.54 8.69 8.64
N GLY A 60 4.75 8.16 8.76
CA GLY A 60 5.03 6.75 8.49
C GLY A 60 4.36 5.80 9.48
N GLY A 61 4.23 6.18 10.76
CA GLY A 61 3.50 5.39 11.76
C GLY A 61 2.01 5.30 11.44
N TYR A 62 1.42 6.41 10.97
CA TYR A 62 0.05 6.43 10.47
C TYR A 62 -0.12 5.55 9.24
N ASN A 63 0.85 5.54 8.32
CA ASN A 63 0.82 4.65 7.16
C ASN A 63 0.87 3.17 7.58
N VAL A 64 1.71 2.80 8.56
CA VAL A 64 1.74 1.45 9.11
C VAL A 64 0.38 1.05 9.69
N ALA A 65 -0.25 1.93 10.49
CA ALA A 65 -1.57 1.68 11.03
C ALA A 65 -2.65 1.55 9.92
N ALA A 66 -2.56 2.37 8.87
CA ALA A 66 -3.44 2.29 7.72
C ALA A 66 -3.27 0.97 6.95
N LEU A 67 -2.05 0.46 6.80
CA LEU A 67 -1.77 -0.84 6.18
C LEU A 67 -2.33 -2.00 7.01
N LEU A 68 -2.20 -1.95 8.33
CA LEU A 68 -2.71 -3.00 9.24
C LEU A 68 -4.24 -3.03 9.38
N SER A 69 -4.93 -1.92 9.10
CA SER A 69 -6.39 -1.80 9.25
C SER A 69 -7.19 -2.13 7.99
N GLN A 70 -6.51 -2.45 6.88
CA GLN A 70 -7.20 -2.80 5.64
C GLN A 70 -7.85 -4.18 5.73
N SER A 71 -9.10 -4.27 5.24
CA SER A 71 -9.85 -5.54 5.17
C SER A 71 -9.33 -6.48 4.09
N LYS A 72 -8.60 -5.94 3.10
CA LYS A 72 -7.85 -6.72 2.12
C LYS A 72 -6.73 -7.42 2.89
N GLN A 73 -7.00 -8.66 3.29
CA GLN A 73 -5.94 -9.57 3.68
C GLN A 73 -5.06 -9.72 2.45
N TRP A 74 -3.80 -9.34 2.60
CA TRP A 74 -2.76 -9.67 1.64
C TRP A 74 -2.60 -11.19 1.68
N THR A 75 -3.46 -11.91 0.96
CA THR A 75 -3.39 -13.37 0.87
C THR A 75 -2.30 -13.68 -0.12
N PHE A 76 -1.13 -13.92 0.43
CA PHE A 76 0.06 -14.30 -0.30
C PHE A 76 -0.04 -15.81 -0.55
N SER A 77 -0.51 -16.18 -1.75
CA SER A 77 -0.66 -17.58 -2.21
C SER A 77 0.65 -18.17 -2.70
#